data_AF-A0AAV0EEU6-F1
#
_entry.id   AF-A0AAV0EEU6-F1
#
_cell.length_a   1.000
_cell.length_b   1.000
_cell.length_c   1.000
_cell.angle_alpha   90.00
_cell.angle_beta   90.00
_cell.angle_gamma   90.00
#
_symmetry.space_group_name_H-M   'P 1'
#
loop_
_entity.id
_entity.type
_entity.pdbx_description
1 polymer ?
#
loop_
_entity_poly.entity_id
_entity_poly.type
_entity_poly.pdbx_seq_one_letter_code
_entity_poly.pdbx_strand_id
1 'polypeptide(L)'
;MYRLSIGNRKMWETSMNGLLSLVRRTTPCFTYLREKIGSSFTDKMDALACFAPGMLALGASGYGPTESQKFLSLAEEIYCCVLCRIVKYHPFSPRHHSGFVVSRKPILDK
;
A
#
# COMPACT_ATOMS: atom_id res chain seq x y z
N MET A 1 -29.72 9.37 -11.36
CA MET A 1 -28.35 9.68 -10.90
C MET A 1 -27.82 8.77 -9.77
N TYR A 2 -28.53 7.72 -9.34
CA TYR A 2 -28.10 6.80 -8.26
C TYR A 2 -27.35 5.55 -8.75
N ARG A 3 -27.42 5.27 -10.05
CA ARG A 3 -26.85 4.05 -10.67
C ARG A 3 -25.33 4.09 -10.85
N LEU A 4 -24.72 5.29 -10.88
CA LEU A 4 -23.27 5.47 -11.03
C LEU A 4 -22.49 5.20 -9.73
N SER A 5 -23.08 5.48 -8.56
CA SER A 5 -22.37 5.33 -7.28
C SER A 5 -22.22 3.87 -6.83
N ILE A 6 -23.22 3.03 -7.12
CA ILE A 6 -23.22 1.59 -6.76
C ILE A 6 -22.09 0.84 -7.50
N GLY A 7 -21.85 1.17 -8.77
CA GLY A 7 -20.78 0.54 -9.55
C GLY A 7 -19.38 0.85 -9.00
N ASN A 8 -19.13 2.12 -8.66
CA ASN A 8 -17.84 2.58 -8.15
C ASN A 8 -17.47 1.91 -6.83
N ARG A 9 -18.45 1.74 -5.94
CA ARG A 9 -18.19 1.10 -4.65
C ARG A 9 -17.89 -0.39 -4.77
N LYS A 10 -18.61 -1.11 -5.63
CA LYS A 10 -18.35 -2.53 -5.90
C LYS A 10 -16.98 -2.75 -6.53
N MET A 11 -16.56 -1.87 -7.44
CA MET A 11 -15.21 -1.92 -8.03
C MET A 11 -14.13 -1.65 -6.98
N TRP A 12 -14.34 -0.66 -6.11
CA TRP A 12 -13.44 -0.38 -5.00
C TRP A 12 -13.30 -1.60 -4.08
N GLU A 13 -14.39 -2.20 -3.63
CA GLU A 13 -14.37 -3.38 -2.74
C GLU A 13 -13.66 -4.57 -3.37
N THR A 14 -13.92 -4.85 -4.64
CA THR A 14 -13.23 -5.91 -5.39
C THR A 14 -11.73 -5.62 -5.49
N SER A 15 -11.36 -4.37 -5.77
CA SER A 15 -9.96 -3.94 -5.86
C SER A 15 -9.26 -4.03 -4.51
N MET A 16 -9.96 -3.70 -3.42
CA MET A 16 -9.45 -3.78 -2.06
C MET A 16 -9.14 -5.22 -1.63
N ASN A 17 -9.99 -6.17 -1.99
CA ASN A 17 -9.71 -7.59 -1.78
C ASN A 17 -8.45 -8.03 -2.54
N GLY A 18 -8.27 -7.54 -3.76
CA GLY A 18 -7.05 -7.74 -4.54
C GLY A 18 -5.82 -7.12 -3.85
N LEU A 19 -5.93 -5.89 -3.36
CA LEU A 19 -4.84 -5.18 -2.70
C LEU A 19 -4.37 -5.91 -1.43
N LEU A 20 -5.30 -6.40 -0.61
CA LEU A 20 -4.97 -7.17 0.60
C LEU A 20 -4.13 -8.41 0.29
N SER A 21 -4.31 -9.04 -0.89
CA SER A 21 -3.49 -10.17 -1.32
C SER A 21 -2.03 -9.80 -1.66
N LEU A 22 -1.78 -8.52 -1.96
CA LEU A 22 -0.46 -7.98 -2.29
C LEU A 22 0.30 -7.48 -1.07
N VAL A 23 -0.40 -7.19 0.03
CA VAL A 23 0.20 -6.74 1.29
C VAL A 23 1.11 -7.84 1.83
N ARG A 24 2.36 -7.48 2.12
CA ARG A 24 3.26 -8.30 2.92
C ARG A 24 3.79 -7.55 4.12
N ARG A 25 3.90 -8.29 5.21
CA ARG A 25 4.46 -7.85 6.49
C ARG A 25 5.79 -8.55 6.68
N THR A 26 6.80 -7.79 7.04
CA THR A 26 8.13 -8.27 7.38
C THR A 26 8.55 -7.70 8.72
N THR A 27 9.21 -8.51 9.53
CA THR A 27 9.65 -8.14 10.88
C THR A 27 10.85 -7.19 10.83
N PRO A 28 10.92 -6.16 11.71
CA PRO A 28 9.99 -5.89 12.81
C PRO A 28 8.85 -4.91 12.49
N CYS A 29 8.96 -4.06 11.45
CA CYS A 29 7.97 -2.98 11.20
C CYS A 29 7.78 -2.65 9.71
N PHE A 30 7.95 -3.60 8.80
CA PHE A 30 7.94 -3.32 7.36
C PHE A 30 6.73 -3.97 6.68
N THR A 31 5.65 -3.20 6.53
CA THR A 31 4.52 -3.55 5.67
C THR A 31 4.66 -2.86 4.32
N TYR A 32 4.55 -3.62 3.23
CA TYR A 32 4.68 -3.10 1.87
C TYR A 32 3.72 -3.80 0.90
N LEU A 33 3.54 -3.18 -0.26
CA LEU A 33 2.76 -3.74 -1.38
C LEU A 33 3.71 -4.42 -2.36
N ARG A 34 3.43 -5.70 -2.68
CA ARG A 34 4.14 -6.45 -3.71
C ARG A 34 3.63 -6.12 -5.10
N GLU A 35 4.53 -6.22 -6.07
CA GLU A 35 4.17 -6.18 -7.49
C GLU A 35 3.75 -7.57 -7.95
N LYS A 36 2.63 -7.66 -8.68
CA LYS A 36 2.17 -8.89 -9.32
C LYS A 36 2.26 -8.74 -10.83
N ILE A 37 3.01 -9.62 -11.49
CA ILE A 37 3.18 -9.65 -12.94
C ILE A 37 2.70 -11.01 -13.44
N GLY A 38 1.54 -11.05 -14.09
CA GLY A 38 0.90 -12.32 -14.47
C GLY A 38 0.58 -13.16 -13.24
N SER A 39 1.23 -14.32 -13.11
CA SER A 39 1.11 -15.25 -11.98
C SER A 39 2.22 -15.11 -10.93
N SER A 40 3.27 -14.34 -11.18
CA SER A 40 4.40 -14.18 -10.26
C SER A 40 4.23 -12.97 -9.35
N PHE A 41 4.81 -13.07 -8.15
CA PHE A 41 4.89 -12.00 -7.17
C PHE A 41 6.34 -11.59 -6.99
N THR A 42 6.60 -10.29 -7.00
CA THR A 42 7.93 -9.73 -6.75
C THR A 42 7.88 -8.87 -5.49
N ASP A 43 8.84 -9.10 -4.59
CA ASP A 43 8.99 -8.35 -3.34
C ASP A 43 9.62 -6.97 -3.60
N LYS A 44 8.88 -6.13 -4.32
CA LYS A 44 9.28 -4.80 -4.79
C LYS A 44 8.16 -3.81 -4.52
N MET A 45 8.51 -2.61 -4.04
CA MET A 45 7.54 -1.52 -3.87
C MET A 45 8.01 -0.27 -4.61
N ASP A 46 7.19 0.19 -5.55
CA ASP A 46 7.39 1.40 -6.34
C ASP A 46 7.28 2.65 -5.43
N ALA A 47 8.08 3.69 -5.70
CA ALA A 47 7.92 4.98 -5.01
C ALA A 47 6.54 5.59 -5.27
N LEU A 48 5.92 5.30 -6.42
CA LEU A 48 4.55 5.71 -6.71
C LEU A 48 3.55 5.02 -5.78
N ALA A 49 3.83 3.84 -5.22
CA ALA A 49 2.91 3.19 -4.27
C ALA A 49 2.73 3.97 -2.96
N CYS A 50 3.48 5.07 -2.75
CA CYS A 50 3.36 5.95 -1.58
C CYS A 50 2.02 6.72 -1.53
N PHE A 51 1.22 6.76 -2.59
CA PHE A 51 -0.15 7.32 -2.52
C PHE A 51 -1.15 6.35 -1.86
N ALA A 52 -0.84 5.04 -1.85
CA ALA A 52 -1.77 4.00 -1.43
C ALA A 52 -2.28 4.17 0.02
N PRO A 53 -1.46 4.57 1.02
CA PRO A 53 -1.95 4.86 2.37
C PRO A 53 -3.04 5.93 2.40
N GLY A 54 -2.87 7.04 1.66
CA GLY A 54 -3.88 8.10 1.58
C GLY A 54 -5.18 7.62 0.95
N MET A 55 -5.08 6.82 -0.12
CA MET A 55 -6.22 6.21 -0.78
C MET A 55 -6.99 5.25 0.16
N LEU A 56 -6.27 4.43 0.94
CA LEU A 56 -6.86 3.52 1.93
C LEU A 56 -7.62 4.27 3.03
N ALA A 57 -7.00 5.32 3.58
CA ALA A 57 -7.62 6.14 4.62
C ALA A 57 -8.91 6.82 4.11
N LEU A 58 -8.89 7.38 2.90
CA LEU A 58 -10.08 7.99 2.29
C LEU A 58 -11.18 6.95 2.02
N GLY A 59 -10.82 5.77 1.51
CA GLY A 59 -11.76 4.69 1.21
C GLY A 59 -12.40 4.05 2.44
N ALA A 60 -11.80 4.22 3.63
CA ALA A 60 -12.30 3.74 4.91
C ALA A 60 -13.58 4.47 5.38
N SER A 61 -13.79 5.73 4.95
CA SER A 61 -14.92 6.58 5.35
C SER A 61 -16.31 6.02 5.01
N GLY A 62 -16.40 5.13 4.02
CA GLY A 62 -17.65 4.48 3.60
C GLY A 62 -17.90 3.11 4.22
N TYR A 63 -17.08 2.66 5.18
CA TYR A 63 -17.23 1.37 5.86
C TYR A 63 -17.70 1.54 7.32
N GLY A 64 -18.29 0.48 7.87
CA GLY A 64 -18.58 0.42 9.31
C GLY A 64 -17.31 0.46 10.18
N PRO A 65 -17.43 0.77 11.48
CA PRO A 65 -16.30 1.08 12.37
C PRO A 65 -15.21 0.00 12.41
N THR A 66 -15.58 -1.28 12.31
CA THR A 66 -14.62 -2.39 12.32
C THR A 66 -13.80 -2.48 11.05
N GLU A 67 -14.44 -2.36 9.89
CA GLU A 67 -13.76 -2.45 8.59
C GLU A 67 -12.97 -1.19 8.28
N SER A 68 -13.50 -0.02 8.66
CA SER A 68 -12.78 1.25 8.52
C SER A 68 -11.49 1.24 9.35
N GLN A 69 -11.53 0.72 10.57
CA GLN A 69 -10.34 0.59 11.42
C GLN A 69 -9.29 -0.34 10.80
N LYS A 70 -9.68 -1.46 10.19
CA LYS A 70 -8.74 -2.35 9.48
C LYS A 70 -8.00 -1.63 8.35
N PHE A 71 -8.71 -0.85 7.53
CA PHE A 71 -8.10 -0.11 6.43
C PHE A 71 -7.22 1.04 6.91
N LEU A 72 -7.61 1.71 8.00
CA LEU A 72 -6.81 2.76 8.63
C LEU A 72 -5.51 2.19 9.23
N SER A 73 -5.57 1.09 9.98
CA SER A 73 -4.38 0.43 10.52
C SER A 73 -3.46 -0.05 9.40
N LEU A 74 -4.00 -0.59 8.31
CA LEU A 74 -3.20 -0.97 7.14
C LEU A 74 -2.52 0.24 6.48
N ALA A 75 -3.23 1.37 6.38
CA ALA A 75 -2.67 2.60 5.85
C ALA A 75 -1.48 3.09 6.70
N GLU A 76 -1.62 3.08 8.02
CA GLU A 76 -0.55 3.44 8.97
C GLU A 76 0.67 2.53 8.83
N GLU A 77 0.45 1.22 8.75
CA GLU A 77 1.52 0.23 8.56
C GLU A 77 2.32 0.48 7.27
N ILE A 78 1.64 0.73 6.14
CA ILE A 78 2.30 1.00 4.85
C ILE A 78 2.97 2.38 4.88
N TYR A 79 2.35 3.38 5.52
CA TYR A 79 2.91 4.72 5.67
C TYR A 79 4.20 4.71 6.51
N CYS A 80 4.30 3.87 7.53
CA CYS A 80 5.52 3.70 8.32
C CYS A 80 6.74 3.34 7.43
N CYS A 81 6.56 2.44 6.47
CA CYS A 81 7.62 2.07 5.52
C CYS A 81 8.01 3.24 4.60
N VAL A 82 7.02 4.00 4.11
CA VAL A 82 7.23 5.17 3.25
C VAL A 82 7.94 6.30 4.00
N LEU A 83 7.53 6.57 5.25
CA LEU A 83 8.18 7.52 6.14
C LEU A 83 9.63 7.14 6.41
N CYS A 84 9.95 5.86 6.58
CA CYS A 84 11.34 5.42 6.75
C CYS A 84 12.23 5.80 5.54
N ARG A 85 11.65 6.03 4.34
CA ARG A 85 12.39 6.57 3.18
C ARG A 85 12.45 8.09 3.10
N ILE A 86 11.39 8.79 3.48
CA ILE A 86 11.33 10.26 3.46
C ILE A 86 12.15 10.83 4.63
N VAL A 87 11.96 10.26 5.82
CA VAL A 87 12.66 10.60 7.05
C VAL A 87 13.89 9.70 7.17
N LYS A 88 14.95 9.99 6.40
CA LYS A 88 16.30 9.41 6.57
C LYS A 88 16.96 9.70 7.94
N TYR A 89 16.22 10.21 8.93
CA TYR A 89 16.71 10.77 10.19
C TYR A 89 16.09 10.16 11.46
N HIS A 90 15.61 8.90 11.44
CA HIS A 90 15.25 8.19 12.68
C HIS A 90 16.20 7.00 12.93
N PRO A 91 16.83 6.87 14.12
CA PRO A 91 17.90 5.90 14.39
C PRO A 91 17.45 4.43 14.49
N PHE A 92 16.20 4.12 14.13
CA PHE A 92 15.57 2.80 14.30
C PHE A 92 15.26 2.08 12.99
N SER A 93 16.01 2.36 11.91
CA SER A 93 15.91 1.57 10.66
C SER A 93 16.98 0.47 10.65
N PRO A 94 16.65 -0.78 11.05
CA PRO A 94 17.55 -1.89 10.81
C PRO A 94 17.65 -2.09 9.29
N ARG A 95 18.86 -1.85 8.74
CA ARG A 95 19.23 -2.27 7.39
C ARG A 95 19.17 -3.80 7.35
N HIS A 96 18.03 -4.36 6.96
CA HIS A 96 17.92 -5.78 6.71
C HIS A 96 18.13 -6.09 5.22
N HIS A 97 19.10 -6.97 5.00
CA HIS A 97 19.73 -7.36 3.74
C HIS A 97 18.89 -8.42 3.01
N SER A 98 17.59 -8.19 2.83
CA SER A 98 16.69 -9.17 2.24
C SER A 98 15.97 -8.58 1.03
N GLY A 99 16.69 -8.52 -0.11
CA GLY A 99 16.13 -8.50 -1.47
C GLY A 99 15.09 -7.45 -1.86
N PHE A 100 14.68 -6.54 -0.96
CA PHE A 100 13.61 -5.59 -1.20
C PHE A 100 14.13 -4.46 -2.08
N VAL A 101 13.86 -4.57 -3.37
CA VAL A 101 14.22 -3.54 -4.33
C VAL A 101 13.12 -2.48 -4.31
N VAL A 102 13.51 -1.23 -4.17
CA VAL A 102 12.66 -0.12 -4.57
C VAL A 102 12.91 0.10 -6.05
N SER A 103 11.92 -0.12 -6.90
CA SER A 103 12.06 0.35 -8.28
C SER A 103 12.03 1.87 -8.24
N ARG A 104 13.18 2.51 -8.44
CA ARG A 104 13.17 3.81 -9.09
C ARG A 104 12.86 3.51 -10.55
N LYS A 105 11.58 3.55 -10.95
CA LYS A 105 11.30 3.60 -12.39
C LYS A 105 11.96 4.88 -12.91
N PRO A 106 12.82 4.81 -13.94
CA PRO A 106 13.22 6.03 -14.62
C PRO A 106 11.93 6.69 -15.11
N ILE A 107 11.74 7.95 -14.72
CA ILE A 107 10.73 8.80 -15.32
C ILE A 107 11.11 8.85 -16.80
N LEU A 108 10.32 8.19 -17.64
CA LEU A 108 10.41 8.36 -19.08
C LEU A 108 10.01 9.81 -19.35
N ASP A 109 11.01 10.67 -19.51
CA ASP A 109 10.84 12.00 -20.09
C ASP A 109 10.15 11.83 -21.45
N LYS A 110 8.92 12.35 -21.55
CA LYS A 110 8.21 12.59 -22.81
C LYS A 110 7.94 14.07 -22.91
#